data_AF-A0A163T3Z9-F1
#
_entry.id   AF-A0A163T3Z9-F1
#
_cell.length_a   1.000
_cell.length_b   1.000
_cell.length_c   1.000
_cell.angle_alpha   90.00
_cell.angle_beta   90.00
_cell.angle_gamma   90.00
#
_symmetry.space_group_name_H-M   'P 1'
#
loop_
_entity.id
_entity.type
_entity.pdbx_description
1 polymer ?
#
loop_
_entity_poly.entity_id
_entity_poly.type
_entity_poly.pdbx_seq_one_letter_code
_entity_poly.pdbx_strand_id
1 'polypeptide(L)'
;MAAPADGYARPSHRHRTGTLLALGLPLVLLAGSHPGVAFVLLCLLVVAARVVGVAADSFHAHRERKGVQRSDGVRVAVAVPWYALRAAVGALPSLLVAGCGGLLVAVGSWWILAPGMVVLAPLQTVEARSAGGANEDWVFTVVLCLAMAVAVLLAWFGPLSALTRFGARTTLVHVAPGRVGAIVLVVVGLALAAIVLFSLGDGAPIEWAPFPGPPPSI
;
A
#
# COMPACT_ATOMS: atom_id res chain seq x y z
N MET A 1 -41.72 16.84 24.20
CA MET A 1 -40.76 16.46 23.14
C MET A 1 -39.38 16.78 23.69
N ALA A 2 -38.65 15.79 24.20
CA ALA A 2 -37.36 16.03 24.87
C ALA A 2 -36.29 16.31 23.80
N ALA A 3 -35.58 17.43 23.92
CA ALA A 3 -34.40 17.70 23.11
C ALA A 3 -33.35 16.61 23.40
N PRO A 4 -32.72 16.00 22.39
CA PRO A 4 -31.62 15.08 22.65
C PRO A 4 -30.51 15.85 23.36
N ALA A 5 -30.01 15.30 24.47
CA ALA A 5 -28.86 15.84 25.17
C ALA A 5 -27.73 16.10 24.15
N ASP A 6 -27.13 17.29 24.18
CA ASP A 6 -25.99 17.67 23.34
C ASP A 6 -24.79 16.75 23.65
N GLY A 7 -24.83 15.54 23.09
CA GLY A 7 -23.82 14.51 23.21
C GLY A 7 -22.79 14.63 22.11
N TYR A 8 -21.54 14.28 22.42
CA TYR A 8 -20.46 14.28 21.45
C TYR A 8 -20.77 13.38 20.25
N ALA A 9 -20.87 13.95 19.05
CA ALA A 9 -21.06 13.19 17.80
C ALA A 9 -19.71 12.94 17.11
N ARG A 10 -19.42 11.66 16.80
CA ARG A 10 -18.18 11.26 16.13
C ARG A 10 -18.12 11.80 14.68
N PRO A 11 -17.04 12.45 14.24
CA PRO A 11 -16.95 12.99 12.89
C PRO A 11 -16.92 11.90 11.80
N SER A 12 -17.81 11.99 10.81
CA SER A 12 -17.79 11.12 9.62
C SER A 12 -16.94 11.76 8.51
N HIS A 13 -16.06 10.96 7.90
CA HIS A 13 -15.14 11.44 6.87
C HIS A 13 -15.55 10.91 5.49
N ARG A 14 -15.52 11.78 4.46
CA ARG A 14 -15.95 11.43 3.10
C ARG A 14 -15.03 10.37 2.47
N HIS A 15 -15.61 9.47 1.70
CA HIS A 15 -14.88 8.45 0.95
C HIS A 15 -14.12 9.10 -0.23
N ARG A 16 -12.78 8.96 -0.27
CA ARG A 16 -11.89 9.48 -1.33
C ARG A 16 -11.12 8.35 -2.01
N THR A 17 -11.84 7.43 -2.65
CA THR A 17 -11.24 6.25 -3.31
C THR A 17 -10.32 6.63 -4.47
N GLY A 18 -10.66 7.63 -5.29
CA GLY A 18 -9.82 8.08 -6.40
C GLY A 18 -8.44 8.59 -5.98
N THR A 19 -8.36 9.35 -4.88
CA THR A 19 -7.08 9.84 -4.34
C THR A 19 -6.20 8.70 -3.83
N LEU A 20 -6.80 7.69 -3.21
CA LEU A 20 -6.08 6.51 -2.73
C LEU A 20 -5.56 5.65 -3.88
N LEU A 21 -6.34 5.51 -4.97
CA LEU A 21 -5.88 4.81 -6.18
C LEU A 21 -4.71 5.55 -6.85
N ALA A 22 -4.81 6.88 -6.97
CA ALA A 22 -3.73 7.69 -7.53
C ALA A 22 -2.43 7.60 -6.72
N LEU A 23 -2.53 7.49 -5.39
CA LEU A 23 -1.37 7.28 -4.51
C LEU A 23 -0.84 5.84 -4.53
N GLY A 24 -1.70 4.85 -4.81
CA GLY A 24 -1.28 3.46 -4.96
C GLY A 24 -0.52 3.19 -6.26
N LEU A 25 -0.80 3.97 -7.32
CA LEU A 25 -0.20 3.76 -8.63
C LEU A 25 1.34 3.88 -8.65
N PRO A 26 1.97 4.92 -8.06
CA PRO A 26 3.43 4.98 -7.95
C PRO A 26 4.03 3.77 -7.25
N LEU A 27 3.36 3.25 -6.23
CA LEU A 27 3.82 2.11 -5.45
C LEU A 27 3.79 0.83 -6.27
N VAL A 28 2.74 0.66 -7.08
CA VAL A 28 2.62 -0.46 -8.03
C VAL A 28 3.72 -0.40 -9.08
N LEU A 29 3.96 0.76 -9.68
CA LEU A 29 5.01 0.93 -10.68
C LEU A 29 6.41 0.75 -10.09
N LEU A 30 6.64 1.26 -8.87
CA LEU A 30 7.91 1.09 -8.17
C LEU A 30 8.24 -0.38 -7.95
N ALA A 31 7.23 -1.24 -7.75
CA ALA A 31 7.48 -2.66 -7.59
C ALA A 31 8.02 -3.35 -8.84
N GLY A 32 7.81 -2.75 -10.03
CA GLY A 32 8.36 -3.26 -11.29
C GLY A 32 9.88 -3.24 -11.34
N SER A 33 10.52 -2.29 -10.63
CA SER A 33 11.98 -2.19 -10.53
C SER A 33 12.51 -2.49 -9.13
N HIS A 34 11.79 -2.14 -8.07
CA HIS A 34 12.20 -2.31 -6.67
C HIS A 34 11.09 -3.00 -5.84
N PRO A 35 10.77 -4.28 -6.11
CA PRO A 35 9.65 -4.98 -5.48
C PRO A 35 9.73 -4.98 -3.95
N GLY A 36 10.93 -5.19 -3.39
CA GLY A 36 11.15 -5.21 -1.95
C GLY A 36 10.92 -3.85 -1.28
N VAL A 37 11.51 -2.79 -1.85
CA VAL A 37 11.32 -1.41 -1.36
C VAL A 37 9.85 -1.00 -1.43
N ALA A 38 9.17 -1.28 -2.55
CA ALA A 38 7.76 -0.97 -2.70
C ALA A 38 6.89 -1.70 -1.65
N PHE A 39 7.19 -2.96 -1.33
CA PHE A 39 6.47 -3.69 -0.29
C PHE A 39 6.74 -3.14 1.12
N VAL A 40 7.97 -2.71 1.42
CA VAL A 40 8.30 -2.04 2.69
C VAL A 40 7.54 -0.72 2.82
N LEU A 41 7.49 0.08 1.74
CA LEU A 41 6.71 1.33 1.72
C LEU A 41 5.22 1.08 1.92
N LEU A 42 4.66 0.02 1.31
CA LEU A 42 3.27 -0.41 1.58
C LEU A 42 3.06 -0.68 3.07
N CYS A 43 3.94 -1.48 3.69
CA CYS A 43 3.87 -1.80 5.10
C CYS A 43 3.89 -0.53 5.97
N LEU A 44 4.82 0.39 5.70
CA LEU A 44 4.95 1.65 6.42
C LEU A 44 3.69 2.52 6.29
N LEU A 45 3.15 2.67 5.09
CA LEU A 45 1.93 3.44 4.84
C LEU A 45 0.71 2.84 5.57
N VAL A 46 0.56 1.51 5.55
CA VAL A 46 -0.51 0.81 6.25
C VAL A 46 -0.39 0.98 7.76
N VAL A 47 0.81 0.81 8.32
CA VAL A 47 1.06 1.02 9.75
C VAL A 47 0.78 2.46 10.13
N ALA A 48 1.29 3.44 9.39
CA ALA A 48 1.06 4.87 9.65
C ALA A 48 -0.43 5.22 9.64
N ALA A 49 -1.17 4.77 8.62
CA ALA A 49 -2.62 4.95 8.56
C ALA A 49 -3.32 4.30 9.76
N ARG A 50 -2.86 3.12 10.19
CA ARG A 50 -3.44 2.43 11.35
C ARG A 50 -3.11 3.12 12.68
N VAL A 51 -1.93 3.72 12.85
CA VAL A 51 -1.59 4.55 14.02
C VAL A 51 -2.57 5.69 14.17
N VAL A 52 -2.83 6.41 13.07
CA VAL A 52 -3.81 7.50 13.04
C VAL A 52 -5.21 6.98 13.38
N GLY A 53 -5.59 5.81 12.85
CA GLY A 53 -6.87 5.16 13.15
C GLY A 53 -7.02 4.83 14.64
N VAL A 54 -6.01 4.20 15.26
CA VAL A 54 -6.00 3.82 16.68
C VAL A 54 -6.00 5.05 17.59
N ALA A 55 -5.23 6.08 17.24
CA ALA A 55 -5.18 7.32 18.01
C ALA A 55 -6.53 8.04 17.97
N ALA A 56 -7.11 8.22 16.78
CA ALA A 56 -8.40 8.88 16.62
C ALA A 56 -9.53 8.11 17.33
N ASP A 57 -9.56 6.78 17.22
CA ASP A 57 -10.54 5.95 17.92
C ASP A 57 -10.41 6.06 19.45
N SER A 58 -9.18 6.06 19.97
CA SER A 58 -8.90 6.24 21.40
C SER A 58 -9.35 7.60 21.93
N PHE A 59 -9.12 8.67 21.15
CA PHE A 59 -9.58 10.02 21.47
C PHE A 59 -11.10 10.12 21.52
N HIS A 60 -11.79 9.63 20.49
CA HIS A 60 -13.25 9.68 20.41
C HIS A 60 -13.89 8.87 21.53
N ALA A 61 -13.40 7.66 21.79
CA ALA A 61 -13.88 6.82 22.89
C ALA A 61 -13.66 7.46 24.28
N HIS A 62 -12.64 8.30 24.45
CA HIS A 62 -12.44 9.05 25.69
C HIS A 62 -13.48 10.16 25.85
N ARG A 63 -13.70 10.94 24.79
CA ARG A 63 -14.66 12.06 24.78
C ARG A 63 -16.10 11.60 24.94
N GLU A 64 -16.45 10.44 24.39
CA GLU A 64 -17.75 9.80 24.59
C GLU A 64 -17.99 9.44 26.06
N ARG A 65 -16.95 9.07 26.82
CA ARG A 65 -17.07 8.67 28.24
C ARG A 65 -16.89 9.80 29.25
N LYS A 66 -15.99 10.75 28.97
CA LYS A 66 -15.54 11.77 29.96
C LYS A 66 -15.69 13.22 29.49
N GLY A 67 -16.21 13.46 28.29
CA GLY A 67 -16.32 14.80 27.70
C GLY A 67 -14.98 15.33 27.18
N VAL A 68 -14.99 16.57 26.66
CA VAL A 68 -13.83 17.21 26.04
C VAL A 68 -12.92 17.84 27.09
N GLN A 69 -11.63 17.51 27.09
CA GLN A 69 -10.65 18.07 28.04
C GLN A 69 -9.49 18.77 27.31
N ARG A 70 -8.95 19.86 27.90
CA ARG A 70 -7.81 20.62 27.32
C ARG A 70 -6.49 19.83 27.32
N SER A 71 -6.34 18.85 28.20
CA SER A 71 -5.14 18.01 28.34
C SER A 71 -5.08 16.82 27.37
N ASP A 72 -6.13 16.60 26.57
CA ASP A 72 -6.23 15.47 25.63
C ASP A 72 -5.03 15.40 24.67
N GLY A 73 -4.57 16.56 24.15
CA GLY A 73 -3.48 16.61 23.17
C GLY A 73 -2.14 16.11 23.69
N VAL A 74 -1.75 16.54 24.90
CA VAL A 74 -0.49 16.11 25.55
C VAL A 74 -0.55 14.62 25.86
N ARG A 75 -1.69 14.14 26.33
CA ARG A 75 -1.88 12.74 26.68
C ARG A 75 -1.71 11.82 25.48
N VAL A 76 -2.20 12.22 24.31
CA VAL A 76 -2.01 11.41 23.11
C VAL A 76 -0.60 11.48 22.59
N ALA A 77 0.07 12.63 22.64
CA ALA A 77 1.50 12.71 22.28
C ALA A 77 2.34 11.69 23.07
N VAL A 78 2.11 11.58 24.38
CA VAL A 78 2.80 10.60 25.25
C VAL A 78 2.40 9.15 24.91
N ALA A 79 1.17 8.92 24.47
CA ALA A 79 0.68 7.59 24.11
C ALA A 79 1.01 7.17 22.65
N VAL A 80 1.58 8.05 21.81
CA VAL A 80 1.93 7.74 20.41
C VAL A 80 2.79 6.48 20.29
N PRO A 81 3.86 6.27 21.09
CA PRO A 81 4.68 5.06 20.97
C PRO A 81 3.87 3.78 21.23
N TRP A 82 2.93 3.83 22.18
CA TRP A 82 2.04 2.72 22.48
C TRP A 82 1.03 2.47 21.36
N TYR A 83 0.46 3.54 20.77
CA TYR A 83 -0.40 3.43 19.61
C TYR A 83 0.33 2.90 18.39
N ALA A 84 1.60 3.28 18.20
CA ALA A 84 2.47 2.74 17.17
C ALA A 84 2.65 1.23 17.31
N LEU A 85 2.98 0.75 18.51
CA LEU A 85 3.11 -0.68 18.78
C LEU A 85 1.80 -1.44 18.53
N ARG A 86 0.67 -0.95 19.07
CA ARG A 86 -0.63 -1.60 18.88
C ARG A 86 -1.08 -1.58 17.42
N ALA A 87 -0.80 -0.50 16.70
CA ALA A 87 -1.11 -0.42 15.27
C ALA A 87 -0.26 -1.38 14.46
N ALA A 88 1.04 -1.49 14.75
CA ALA A 88 1.93 -2.44 14.10
C ALA A 88 1.43 -3.88 14.30
N VAL A 89 1.21 -4.30 15.56
CA VAL A 89 0.69 -5.65 15.88
C VAL A 89 -0.66 -5.89 15.23
N GLY A 90 -1.56 -4.91 15.26
CA GLY A 90 -2.88 -5.02 14.64
C GLY A 90 -2.83 -5.11 13.12
N ALA A 91 -1.84 -4.50 12.47
CA ALA A 91 -1.67 -4.53 11.01
C ALA A 91 -1.12 -5.87 10.51
N LEU A 92 -0.44 -6.64 11.37
CA LEU A 92 0.23 -7.89 10.97
C LEU A 92 -0.67 -8.85 10.19
N PRO A 93 -1.90 -9.19 10.62
CA PRO A 93 -2.72 -10.14 9.86
C PRO A 93 -3.04 -9.65 8.44
N SER A 94 -3.33 -8.36 8.28
CA SER A 94 -3.64 -7.78 6.97
C SER A 94 -2.40 -7.73 6.08
N LEU A 95 -1.24 -7.38 6.64
CA LEU A 95 0.03 -7.30 5.91
C LEU A 95 0.54 -8.68 5.52
N LEU A 96 0.34 -9.69 6.37
CA LEU A 96 0.66 -11.09 6.06
C LEU A 96 -0.18 -11.59 4.89
N VAL A 97 -1.50 -11.36 4.91
CA VAL A 97 -2.38 -11.74 3.79
C VAL A 97 -1.98 -11.02 2.50
N ALA A 98 -1.68 -9.72 2.59
CA ALA A 98 -1.22 -8.94 1.45
C ALA A 98 0.11 -9.45 0.88
N GLY A 99 1.09 -9.70 1.76
CA GLY A 99 2.40 -10.23 1.39
C GLY A 99 2.32 -11.61 0.76
N CYS A 100 1.56 -12.53 1.37
CA CYS A 100 1.33 -13.85 0.81
C CYS A 100 0.65 -13.79 -0.56
N GLY A 101 -0.37 -12.95 -0.73
CA GLY A 101 -1.04 -12.81 -2.02
C GLY A 101 -0.12 -12.27 -3.12
N GLY A 102 0.67 -11.23 -2.82
CA GLY A 102 1.66 -10.71 -3.76
C GLY A 102 2.75 -11.75 -4.08
N LEU A 103 3.25 -12.47 -3.06
CA LEU A 103 4.26 -13.50 -3.22
C LEU A 103 3.76 -14.65 -4.11
N LEU A 104 2.52 -15.11 -3.90
CA LEU A 104 1.93 -16.18 -4.72
C LEU A 104 1.82 -15.77 -6.19
N VAL A 105 1.45 -14.51 -6.47
CA VAL A 105 1.42 -13.99 -7.85
C VAL A 105 2.82 -13.93 -8.44
N ALA A 106 3.80 -13.38 -7.71
CA ALA A 106 5.17 -13.25 -8.18
C ALA A 106 5.83 -14.62 -8.44
N VAL A 107 5.87 -15.49 -7.43
CA VAL A 107 6.50 -16.81 -7.51
C VAL A 107 5.75 -17.73 -8.47
N GLY A 108 4.42 -17.75 -8.40
CA GLY A 108 3.61 -18.58 -9.29
C GLY A 108 3.78 -18.19 -10.76
N SER A 109 3.78 -16.89 -11.06
CA SER A 109 4.05 -16.41 -12.42
C SER A 109 5.49 -16.70 -12.85
N TRP A 110 6.47 -16.61 -11.95
CA TRP A 110 7.87 -16.91 -12.26
C TRP A 110 8.08 -18.35 -12.75
N TRP A 111 7.42 -19.31 -12.11
CA TRP A 111 7.49 -20.71 -12.52
C TRP A 111 6.74 -20.99 -13.82
N ILE A 112 5.60 -20.34 -14.03
CA ILE A 112 4.83 -20.47 -15.28
C ILE A 112 5.61 -19.89 -16.46
N LEU A 113 6.33 -18.79 -16.25
CA LEU A 113 7.10 -18.05 -17.26
C LEU A 113 8.56 -18.51 -17.35
N ALA A 114 8.90 -19.62 -16.69
CA ALA A 114 10.22 -20.22 -16.78
C ALA A 114 10.55 -20.61 -18.24
N PRO A 115 11.85 -20.60 -18.64
CA PRO A 115 12.24 -20.98 -20.00
C PRO A 115 11.67 -22.34 -20.41
N GLY A 116 11.15 -22.44 -21.63
CA GLY A 116 10.53 -23.65 -22.16
C GLY A 116 9.11 -23.98 -21.67
N MET A 117 8.52 -23.15 -20.80
CA MET A 117 7.13 -23.30 -20.32
C MET A 117 6.18 -22.38 -21.11
N VAL A 118 5.73 -21.26 -20.53
CA VAL A 118 4.85 -20.30 -21.21
C VAL A 118 5.65 -19.10 -21.71
N VAL A 119 5.63 -18.89 -23.03
CA VAL A 119 6.29 -17.74 -23.68
C VAL A 119 5.23 -16.77 -24.20
N LEU A 120 5.16 -15.60 -23.57
CA LEU A 120 4.25 -14.50 -23.93
C LEU A 120 4.92 -13.50 -24.88
N ALA A 121 6.19 -13.20 -24.62
CA ALA A 121 6.98 -12.25 -25.40
C ALA A 121 8.34 -12.89 -25.67
N PRO A 122 8.51 -13.60 -26.80
CA PRO A 122 9.72 -14.39 -27.05
C PRO A 122 10.94 -13.50 -27.24
N LEU A 123 11.97 -13.74 -26.42
CA LEU A 123 13.29 -13.18 -26.60
C LEU A 123 13.91 -13.75 -27.89
N GLN A 124 14.33 -12.87 -28.80
CA GLN A 124 14.73 -13.27 -30.16
C GLN A 124 16.18 -13.80 -30.26
N THR A 125 16.85 -14.03 -29.14
CA THR A 125 18.24 -14.52 -29.11
C THR A 125 18.33 -15.99 -29.49
N VAL A 126 19.51 -16.40 -29.98
CA VAL A 126 19.78 -17.81 -30.34
C VAL A 126 19.77 -18.69 -29.09
N GLU A 127 20.33 -18.19 -27.99
CA GLU A 127 20.37 -18.85 -26.68
C GLU A 127 18.96 -19.16 -26.16
N ALA A 128 18.05 -18.18 -26.18
CA ALA A 128 16.68 -18.36 -25.76
C ALA A 128 15.95 -19.42 -26.60
N ARG A 129 16.14 -19.41 -27.92
CA ARG A 129 15.57 -20.44 -28.82
C ARG A 129 16.09 -21.84 -28.53
N SER A 130 17.38 -21.96 -28.20
CA SER A 130 17.99 -23.25 -27.87
C SER A 130 17.49 -23.84 -26.54
N ALA A 131 17.00 -22.99 -25.62
CA ALA A 131 16.45 -23.37 -24.32
C ALA A 131 14.92 -23.60 -24.32
N GLY A 132 14.28 -23.70 -25.51
CA GLY A 132 12.82 -23.86 -25.63
C GLY A 132 12.02 -22.54 -25.57
N GLY A 133 12.70 -21.40 -25.62
CA GLY A 133 12.13 -20.06 -25.58
C GLY A 133 12.23 -19.42 -24.18
N ALA A 134 12.52 -18.11 -24.14
CA ALA A 134 12.54 -17.30 -22.93
C ALA A 134 11.71 -16.02 -23.15
N ASN A 135 11.19 -15.45 -22.07
CA ASN A 135 10.44 -14.20 -22.11
C ASN A 135 11.36 -12.98 -22.01
N GLU A 136 10.96 -11.88 -22.66
CA GLU A 136 11.55 -10.55 -22.47
C GLU A 136 11.42 -10.06 -21.01
N ASP A 137 12.39 -9.26 -20.55
CA ASP A 137 12.49 -8.81 -19.16
C ASP A 137 11.26 -7.99 -18.70
N TRP A 138 10.66 -7.22 -19.61
CA TRP A 138 9.48 -6.40 -19.30
C TRP A 138 8.28 -7.24 -18.86
N VAL A 139 8.20 -8.52 -19.26
CA VAL A 139 7.14 -9.44 -18.81
C VAL A 139 7.22 -9.61 -17.29
N PHE A 140 8.44 -9.78 -16.76
CA PHE A 140 8.67 -9.92 -15.32
C PHE A 140 8.41 -8.62 -14.57
N THR A 141 8.72 -7.45 -15.15
CA THR A 141 8.32 -6.14 -14.61
C THR A 141 6.80 -6.04 -14.45
N VAL A 142 6.03 -6.46 -15.46
CA VAL A 142 4.56 -6.45 -15.42
C VAL A 142 4.03 -7.40 -14.34
N VAL A 143 4.63 -8.58 -14.19
CA VAL A 143 4.29 -9.54 -13.12
C VAL A 143 4.50 -8.93 -11.74
N LEU A 144 5.62 -8.24 -11.50
CA LEU A 144 5.90 -7.60 -10.22
C LEU A 144 4.93 -6.45 -9.92
N CYS A 145 4.58 -5.64 -10.93
CA CYS A 145 3.52 -4.63 -10.82
C CYS A 145 2.18 -5.29 -10.43
N LEU A 146 1.80 -6.40 -11.08
CA LEU A 146 0.56 -7.12 -10.77
C LEU A 146 0.57 -7.69 -9.34
N ALA A 147 1.69 -8.28 -8.92
CA ALA A 147 1.88 -8.78 -7.56
C ALA A 147 1.69 -7.67 -6.51
N MET A 148 2.25 -6.47 -6.76
CA MET A 148 2.06 -5.33 -5.89
C MET A 148 0.63 -4.81 -5.90
N ALA A 149 -0.04 -4.77 -7.05
CA ALA A 149 -1.44 -4.38 -7.14
C ALA A 149 -2.33 -5.30 -6.28
N VAL A 150 -2.08 -6.62 -6.33
CA VAL A 150 -2.75 -7.60 -5.47
C VAL A 150 -2.44 -7.36 -3.99
N ALA A 151 -1.17 -7.12 -3.63
CA ALA A 151 -0.79 -6.81 -2.25
C ALA A 151 -1.49 -5.54 -1.73
N VAL A 152 -1.56 -4.47 -2.52
CA VAL A 152 -2.28 -3.23 -2.17
C VAL A 152 -3.77 -3.50 -1.97
N LEU A 153 -4.39 -4.25 -2.89
CA LEU A 153 -5.81 -4.60 -2.78
C LEU A 153 -6.09 -5.43 -1.53
N LEU A 154 -5.29 -6.44 -1.25
CA LEU A 154 -5.42 -7.27 -0.05
C LEU A 154 -5.10 -6.51 1.23
N ALA A 155 -4.14 -5.58 1.22
CA ALA A 155 -3.89 -4.70 2.36
C ALA A 155 -5.07 -3.75 2.62
N TRP A 156 -5.72 -3.29 1.56
CA TRP A 156 -6.87 -2.39 1.66
C TRP A 156 -8.17 -3.11 2.01
N PHE A 157 -8.39 -4.32 1.49
CA PHE A 157 -9.60 -5.13 1.64
C PHE A 157 -9.50 -6.28 2.64
N GLY A 158 -8.31 -6.51 3.19
CA GLY A 158 -8.02 -7.59 4.10
C GLY A 158 -8.65 -7.48 5.49
N PRO A 159 -8.40 -8.50 6.33
CA PRO A 159 -8.93 -8.57 7.68
C PRO A 159 -8.44 -7.38 8.53
N LEU A 160 -9.32 -6.86 9.39
CA LEU A 160 -9.02 -5.74 10.29
C LEU A 160 -8.60 -4.42 9.58
N SER A 161 -8.93 -4.24 8.31
CA SER A 161 -8.58 -3.03 7.53
C SER A 161 -9.45 -1.80 7.87
N ALA A 162 -10.57 -1.97 8.59
CA ALA A 162 -11.50 -0.87 8.87
C ALA A 162 -10.85 0.32 9.59
N LEU A 163 -10.05 0.05 10.63
CA LEU A 163 -9.29 1.07 11.37
C LEU A 163 -8.23 1.75 10.50
N THR A 164 -7.54 0.99 9.64
CA THR A 164 -6.57 1.53 8.68
C THR A 164 -7.25 2.48 7.70
N ARG A 165 -8.41 2.10 7.15
CA ARG A 165 -9.18 2.96 6.23
C ARG A 165 -9.70 4.22 6.92
N PHE A 166 -10.14 4.11 8.17
CA PHE A 166 -10.57 5.27 8.95
C PHE A 166 -9.39 6.24 9.13
N GLY A 167 -8.25 5.74 9.60
CA GLY A 167 -7.06 6.56 9.78
C GLY A 167 -6.54 7.18 8.47
N ALA A 168 -6.52 6.44 7.37
CA ALA A 168 -6.17 6.97 6.06
C ALA A 168 -7.08 8.14 5.63
N ARG A 169 -8.39 8.03 5.87
CA ARG A 169 -9.34 9.13 5.59
C ARG A 169 -9.10 10.33 6.49
N THR A 170 -8.82 10.10 7.77
CA THR A 170 -8.45 11.16 8.72
C THR A 170 -7.19 11.90 8.27
N THR A 171 -6.15 11.17 7.90
CA THR A 171 -4.90 11.77 7.39
C THR A 171 -5.16 12.60 6.13
N LEU A 172 -5.93 12.06 5.17
CA LEU A 172 -6.22 12.76 3.92
C LEU A 172 -7.01 14.06 4.11
N VAL A 173 -7.88 14.15 5.12
CA VAL A 173 -8.60 15.40 5.42
C VAL A 173 -7.66 16.48 5.93
N HIS A 174 -6.59 16.11 6.66
CA HIS A 174 -5.62 17.07 7.21
C HIS A 174 -4.53 17.43 6.21
N VAL A 175 -4.01 16.45 5.46
CA VAL A 175 -2.93 16.67 4.48
C VAL A 175 -3.45 17.34 3.21
N ALA A 176 -4.66 16.98 2.77
CA ALA A 176 -5.26 17.45 1.53
C ALA A 176 -6.69 18.00 1.78
N PRO A 177 -6.83 19.12 2.51
CA PRO A 177 -8.14 19.70 2.80
C PRO A 177 -8.84 20.14 1.51
N GLY A 178 -10.15 19.92 1.45
CA GLY A 178 -10.98 20.34 0.32
C GLY A 178 -10.75 19.57 -0.99
N ARG A 179 -11.26 20.12 -2.10
CA ARG A 179 -11.12 19.55 -3.46
C ARG A 179 -9.74 19.85 -4.06
N VAL A 180 -9.21 21.06 -3.82
CA VAL A 180 -7.90 21.49 -4.34
C VAL A 180 -6.78 20.61 -3.79
N GLY A 181 -6.73 20.38 -2.48
CA GLY A 181 -5.73 19.49 -1.88
C GLY A 181 -5.80 18.06 -2.45
N ALA A 182 -7.01 17.55 -2.70
CA ALA A 182 -7.19 16.24 -3.33
C ALA A 182 -6.63 16.20 -4.76
N ILE A 183 -6.87 17.26 -5.56
CA ILE A 183 -6.33 17.38 -6.92
C ILE A 183 -4.81 17.46 -6.88
N VAL A 184 -4.23 18.30 -6.01
CA VAL A 184 -2.76 18.40 -5.86
C VAL A 184 -2.16 17.04 -5.54
N LEU A 185 -2.75 16.30 -4.59
CA LEU A 185 -2.24 14.99 -4.21
C LEU A 185 -2.34 13.95 -5.34
N VAL A 186 -3.41 14.02 -6.15
CA VAL A 186 -3.55 13.20 -7.36
C VAL A 186 -2.49 13.58 -8.39
N VAL A 187 -2.27 14.87 -8.65
CA VAL A 187 -1.27 15.35 -9.61
C VAL A 187 0.14 14.93 -9.17
N VAL A 188 0.46 15.06 -7.88
CA VAL A 188 1.74 14.59 -7.31
C VAL A 188 1.87 13.08 -7.47
N GLY A 189 0.82 12.31 -7.16
CA GLY A 189 0.81 10.86 -7.37
C GLY A 189 1.04 10.49 -8.83
N LEU A 190 0.37 11.15 -9.77
CA LEU A 190 0.54 10.92 -11.20
C LEU A 190 1.94 11.34 -11.69
N ALA A 191 2.50 12.44 -11.17
CA ALA A 191 3.85 12.87 -11.49
C ALA A 191 4.89 11.84 -11.01
N LEU A 192 4.76 11.33 -9.78
CA LEU A 192 5.62 10.26 -9.27
C LEU A 192 5.47 8.98 -10.10
N ALA A 193 4.25 8.62 -10.47
CA ALA A 193 3.99 7.47 -11.34
C ALA A 193 4.66 7.65 -12.70
N ALA A 194 4.58 8.85 -13.30
CA ALA A 194 5.22 9.15 -14.57
C ALA A 194 6.75 9.09 -14.49
N ILE A 195 7.36 9.61 -13.41
CA ILE A 195 8.80 9.53 -13.18
C ILE A 195 9.26 8.07 -13.13
N VAL A 196 8.58 7.24 -12.31
CA VAL A 196 8.93 5.81 -12.17
C VAL A 196 8.69 5.06 -13.48
N LEU A 197 7.59 5.33 -14.17
CA LEU A 197 7.27 4.71 -15.45
C LEU A 197 8.33 5.01 -16.51
N PHE A 198 8.83 6.25 -16.54
CA PHE A 198 9.89 6.64 -17.47
C PHE A 198 11.17 5.83 -17.21
N SER A 199 11.57 5.68 -15.94
CA SER A 199 12.72 4.85 -15.56
C SER A 199 12.56 3.37 -15.95
N LEU A 200 11.33 2.83 -15.95
CA LEU A 200 11.07 1.46 -16.44
C LEU A 200 11.25 1.35 -17.96
N GLY A 201 10.92 2.39 -18.71
CA GLY A 201 11.08 2.42 -20.17
C GLY A 201 12.53 2.40 -20.63
N ASP A 202 13.45 2.90 -19.81
CA ASP A 202 14.90 2.90 -20.07
C ASP A 202 15.58 1.53 -19.82
N GLY A 203 14.81 0.50 -19.46
CA GLY A 203 15.35 -0.84 -19.21
C GLY A 203 16.13 -0.95 -17.90
N ALA A 204 15.75 -0.17 -16.89
CA ALA A 204 16.38 -0.23 -15.57
C ALA A 204 16.31 -1.66 -15.00
N PRO A 205 17.42 -2.19 -14.44
CA PRO A 205 17.44 -3.53 -13.87
C PRO A 205 16.50 -3.63 -12.67
N ILE A 206 16.01 -4.84 -12.42
CA ILE A 206 15.19 -5.14 -11.23
C ILE A 206 16.11 -5.26 -10.01
N GLU A 207 16.01 -4.31 -9.09
CA GLU A 207 16.69 -4.32 -7.79
C GLU A 207 15.86 -5.08 -6.75
N TRP A 208 16.36 -6.23 -6.33
CA TRP A 208 15.63 -7.14 -5.45
C TRP A 208 15.64 -6.75 -3.97
N ALA A 209 16.44 -5.77 -3.56
CA ALA A 209 16.61 -5.41 -2.16
C ALA A 209 15.24 -5.15 -1.46
N PRO A 210 15.03 -5.69 -0.24
CA PRO A 210 15.97 -6.42 0.61
C PRO A 210 16.03 -7.94 0.35
N PHE A 211 15.40 -8.45 -0.71
CA PHE A 211 15.46 -9.86 -1.08
C PHE A 211 16.78 -10.20 -1.78
N PRO A 212 17.26 -11.45 -1.66
CA PRO A 212 18.54 -11.86 -2.23
C PRO A 212 18.55 -11.94 -3.77
N GLY A 213 17.39 -12.01 -4.41
CA GLY A 213 17.27 -12.16 -5.85
C GLY A 213 15.90 -12.64 -6.31
N PRO A 214 15.73 -12.95 -7.60
CA PRO A 214 14.50 -13.52 -8.14
C PRO A 214 14.19 -14.90 -7.54
N PRO A 215 12.93 -15.36 -7.62
CA PRO A 215 12.57 -16.73 -7.26
C PRO A 215 13.45 -17.75 -7.99
N PRO A 216 13.88 -18.84 -7.33
CA PRO A 216 14.65 -19.89 -7.99
C PRO A 216 13.79 -20.56 -9.08
N SER A 217 14.40 -20.77 -10.24
CA SER A 217 13.84 -21.66 -11.27
C SER A 217 13.92 -23.10 -10.77
N ILE A 218 12.81 -23.83 -10.90
CA ILE A 218 12.73 -25.27 -10.62
C ILE A 218 13.33 -26.09 -11.76
#